data_AF-A0A927N9V3-F1
#
_entry.id   AF-A0A927N9V3-F1
#
_cell.length_a   1.000
_cell.length_b   1.000
_cell.length_c   1.000
_cell.angle_alpha   90.00
_cell.angle_beta   90.00
_cell.angle_gamma   90.00
#
_symmetry.space_group_name_H-M   'P 1'
#
loop_
_entity.id
_entity.type
_entity.pdbx_description
1 polymer ?
#
loop_
_entity_poly.entity_id
_entity_poly.type
_entity_poly.pdbx_seq_one_letter_code
_entity_poly.pdbx_strand_id
1 'polypeptide(L)'
;MKVYYIYGSAGCGKTSYVFKKHGYDDVYRTTNYEFGWIDDYNGEKILFLDEFRSSFKISEVLDYLDGQPIRIRGRHYNRVACYDTVYIVSNLSLQEQYTNIQQNEPKTWGAFCRRITAVYNFDESKEIPVNKVTGKLQTKPTLIPIDDDSELPF
;
A
#
# COMPACT_ATOMS: atom_id res chain seq x y z
N MET A 1 0.73 -9.15 -7.53
CA MET A 1 0.11 -7.86 -7.17
C MET A 1 1.09 -7.00 -6.40
N LYS A 2 1.09 -5.69 -6.61
CA LYS A 2 1.92 -4.71 -5.88
C LYS A 2 1.04 -3.85 -4.99
N VAL A 3 1.43 -3.66 -3.74
CA VAL A 3 0.66 -2.85 -2.79
C VAL A 3 1.56 -1.78 -2.19
N TYR A 4 1.18 -0.52 -2.34
CA TYR A 4 1.95 0.62 -1.85
C TYR A 4 1.12 1.34 -0.80
N TYR A 5 1.69 1.46 0.41
CA TYR A 5 1.09 2.27 1.46
C TYR A 5 1.82 3.61 1.50
N ILE A 6 1.09 4.72 1.36
CA ILE A 6 1.65 6.06 1.39
C ILE A 6 0.94 6.83 2.49
N TYR A 7 1.71 7.35 3.44
CA TYR A 7 1.19 8.24 4.46
C TYR A 7 1.96 9.54 4.55
N GLY A 8 1.37 10.50 5.25
CA GLY A 8 1.96 11.80 5.55
C GLY A 8 0.89 12.86 5.72
N SER A 9 1.28 14.09 5.99
CA SER A 9 0.37 15.19 6.24
C SER A 9 -0.48 15.56 5.00
N ALA A 10 -1.57 16.28 5.24
CA ALA A 10 -2.37 16.85 4.16
C ALA A 10 -1.51 17.82 3.33
N GLY A 11 -1.73 17.86 2.02
CA GLY A 11 -0.95 18.73 1.12
C GLY A 11 0.42 18.20 0.69
N CYS A 12 0.90 17.06 1.21
CA CYS A 12 2.22 16.50 0.80
C CYS A 12 2.26 15.89 -0.61
N GLY A 13 1.14 15.93 -1.35
CA GLY A 13 1.05 15.51 -2.75
C GLY A 13 0.90 14.01 -2.97
N LYS A 14 0.37 13.28 -1.99
CA LYS A 14 0.13 11.81 -2.06
C LYS A 14 -0.79 11.44 -3.23
N THR A 15 -1.96 12.08 -3.31
CA THR A 15 -2.94 11.87 -4.39
C THR A 15 -2.37 12.27 -5.75
N SER A 16 -1.73 13.44 -5.85
CA SER A 16 -1.11 13.90 -7.10
C SER A 16 0.00 12.96 -7.57
N TYR A 17 0.74 12.32 -6.67
CA TYR A 17 1.79 11.37 -7.01
C TYR A 17 1.24 10.15 -7.77
N VAL A 18 0.13 9.57 -7.30
CA VAL A 18 -0.48 8.38 -7.93
C VAL A 18 -0.95 8.71 -9.34
N PHE A 19 -1.70 9.80 -9.51
CA PHE A 19 -2.20 10.22 -10.83
C PHE A 19 -1.09 10.60 -11.80
N LYS A 20 -0.04 11.31 -11.34
CA LYS A 20 1.11 11.63 -12.19
C LYS A 20 1.85 10.38 -12.68
N LYS A 21 1.84 9.30 -11.89
CA LYS A 21 2.57 8.08 -12.19
C LYS A 21 1.84 7.15 -13.16
N HIS A 22 0.51 7.07 -13.06
CA HIS A 22 -0.30 6.08 -13.81
C HIS A 22 -1.31 6.68 -14.78
N GLY A 23 -1.51 8.01 -14.77
CA GLY A 23 -2.59 8.65 -15.51
C GLY A 23 -3.92 8.57 -14.78
N TYR A 24 -4.95 9.18 -15.36
CA TYR A 24 -6.30 9.19 -14.77
C TYR A 24 -7.14 7.99 -15.19
N ASP A 25 -6.96 7.50 -16.42
CA ASP A 25 -7.81 6.46 -17.01
C ASP A 25 -7.58 5.06 -16.40
N ASP A 26 -6.34 4.77 -15.99
CA ASP A 26 -5.97 3.47 -15.42
C ASP A 26 -6.15 3.42 -13.87
N VAL A 27 -6.66 4.49 -13.26
CA VAL A 27 -6.75 4.65 -11.80
C VAL A 27 -8.20 4.71 -11.33
N TYR A 28 -8.64 3.67 -10.64
CA TYR A 28 -9.89 3.70 -9.89
C TYR A 28 -9.65 4.27 -8.49
N ARG A 29 -10.05 5.52 -8.27
CA ARG A 29 -9.96 6.17 -6.96
C ARG A 29 -11.27 6.05 -6.20
N THR A 30 -11.19 5.62 -4.94
CA THR A 30 -12.30 5.71 -4.00
C THR A 30 -11.90 6.45 -2.72
N THR A 31 -12.82 7.28 -2.24
CA THR A 31 -12.79 7.90 -0.91
C THR A 31 -14.03 7.51 -0.08
N ASN A 32 -15.01 6.84 -0.70
CA ASN A 32 -16.21 6.34 -0.03
C ASN A 32 -16.05 4.84 0.21
N TYR A 33 -16.08 4.43 1.47
CA TYR A 33 -15.83 3.05 1.90
C TYR A 33 -17.10 2.30 2.31
N GLU A 34 -18.27 2.85 1.98
CA GLU A 34 -19.56 2.23 2.26
C GLU A 34 -19.94 1.16 1.23
N PHE A 35 -21.10 0.54 1.43
CA PHE A 35 -21.64 -0.44 0.50
C PHE A 35 -21.80 0.17 -0.91
N GLY A 36 -21.20 -0.48 -1.91
CA GLY A 36 -21.13 0.04 -3.28
C GLY A 36 -19.89 0.86 -3.61
N TRP A 37 -18.85 0.85 -2.76
CA TRP A 37 -17.60 1.57 -2.99
C TRP A 37 -16.89 1.24 -4.31
N ILE A 38 -17.25 0.11 -4.95
CA ILE A 38 -16.66 -0.42 -6.17
C ILE A 38 -17.55 -0.20 -7.41
N ASP A 39 -18.70 0.45 -7.29
CA ASP A 39 -19.71 0.45 -8.37
C ASP A 39 -19.19 1.01 -9.68
N ASP A 40 -18.40 2.08 -9.61
CA ASP A 40 -17.84 2.73 -10.80
C ASP A 40 -16.57 2.04 -11.33
N TYR A 41 -16.10 0.98 -10.67
CA TYR A 41 -14.92 0.22 -11.11
C TYR A 41 -15.22 -0.50 -12.43
N ASN A 42 -14.43 -0.21 -13.45
CA ASN A 42 -14.61 -0.71 -14.80
C ASN A 42 -13.38 -1.46 -15.32
N GLY A 43 -12.60 -2.07 -14.42
CA GLY A 43 -11.44 -2.90 -14.79
C GLY A 43 -10.12 -2.13 -14.81
N GLU A 44 -10.05 -0.99 -14.14
CA GLU A 44 -8.84 -0.22 -13.96
C GLU A 44 -7.74 -1.07 -13.32
N LYS A 45 -6.50 -0.88 -13.80
CA LYS A 45 -5.34 -1.65 -13.34
C LYS A 45 -4.89 -1.23 -11.95
N ILE A 46 -5.11 0.03 -11.60
CA ILE A 46 -4.70 0.62 -10.32
C ILE A 46 -5.92 0.83 -9.44
N LEU A 47 -5.97 0.14 -8.30
CA LEU A 47 -6.91 0.46 -7.23
C LEU A 47 -6.29 1.52 -6.32
N PHE A 48 -6.97 2.64 -6.13
CA PHE A 48 -6.49 3.75 -5.31
C PHE A 48 -7.47 4.01 -4.17
N LEU A 49 -7.15 3.50 -2.98
CA LEU A 49 -7.85 3.74 -1.72
C LEU A 49 -7.31 5.03 -1.11
N ASP A 50 -8.02 6.15 -1.31
CA ASP A 50 -7.60 7.47 -0.84
C ASP A 50 -8.27 7.84 0.49
N GLU A 51 -7.58 8.61 1.33
CA GLU A 51 -8.01 8.93 2.70
C GLU A 51 -8.36 7.70 3.58
N PHE A 52 -7.66 6.59 3.39
CA PHE A 52 -7.91 5.34 4.10
C PHE A 52 -7.66 5.44 5.61
N ARG A 53 -8.64 5.07 6.45
CA ARG A 53 -8.53 5.12 7.93
C ARG A 53 -9.16 3.89 8.58
N SER A 54 -8.60 2.72 8.30
CA SER A 54 -9.14 1.44 8.77
C SER A 54 -10.63 1.25 8.38
N SER A 55 -11.01 1.82 7.24
CA SER A 55 -12.41 1.98 6.83
C SER A 55 -13.10 0.66 6.46
N PHE A 56 -12.32 -0.37 6.14
CA PHE A 56 -12.79 -1.73 5.88
C PHE A 56 -12.43 -2.67 7.03
N LYS A 57 -13.15 -3.80 7.15
CA LYS A 57 -12.69 -4.87 8.04
C LYS A 57 -11.37 -5.42 7.53
N ILE A 58 -10.46 -5.76 8.44
CA ILE A 58 -9.14 -6.27 8.05
C ILE A 58 -9.25 -7.50 7.14
N SER A 59 -10.23 -8.39 7.37
CA SER A 59 -10.48 -9.55 6.52
C SER A 59 -10.81 -9.18 5.08
N GLU A 60 -11.65 -8.16 4.86
CA GLU A 60 -12.02 -7.68 3.52
C GLU A 60 -10.79 -7.11 2.80
N VAL A 61 -10.00 -6.31 3.52
CA VAL A 61 -8.75 -5.77 2.97
C VAL A 61 -7.77 -6.88 2.64
N LEU A 62 -7.67 -7.92 3.46
CA LEU A 62 -6.80 -9.07 3.17
C LEU A 62 -7.20 -9.76 1.86
N ASP A 63 -8.50 -9.93 1.61
CA ASP A 63 -9.01 -10.50 0.37
C ASP A 63 -8.72 -9.58 -0.83
N TYR A 64 -8.96 -8.27 -0.69
CA TYR A 64 -8.67 -7.28 -1.73
C TYR A 64 -7.17 -7.22 -2.06
N LEU A 65 -6.32 -7.46 -1.07
CA LEU A 65 -4.87 -7.43 -1.20
C LEU A 65 -4.24 -8.81 -1.45
N ASP A 66 -5.02 -9.86 -1.70
CA ASP A 66 -4.49 -11.20 -1.94
C ASP A 66 -4.01 -11.42 -3.39
N GLY A 67 -4.59 -10.67 -4.34
CA GLY A 67 -4.24 -10.74 -5.77
C GLY A 67 -4.85 -11.95 -6.48
N GLN A 68 -5.74 -12.68 -5.80
CA GLN A 68 -6.58 -13.69 -6.42
C GLN A 68 -7.81 -13.03 -7.07
N PRO A 69 -8.37 -13.62 -8.14
CA PRO A 69 -9.60 -13.12 -8.74
C PRO A 69 -10.75 -13.20 -7.72
N ILE A 70 -11.27 -12.05 -7.31
CA ILE A 70 -12.42 -11.95 -6.41
C ILE A 70 -13.55 -11.17 -7.05
N ARG A 71 -14.78 -11.47 -6.64
CA ARG A 71 -15.96 -10.68 -6.98
C ARG A 71 -16.34 -9.81 -5.77
N ILE A 72 -16.14 -8.51 -5.90
CA ILE A 72 -16.50 -7.52 -4.89
C ILE A 72 -17.98 -7.16 -5.08
N ARG A 73 -18.74 -7.14 -3.98
CA ARG A 73 -20.17 -6.82 -4.02
C ARG A 73 -20.35 -5.31 -4.22
N GLY A 74 -20.95 -4.94 -5.36
CA GLY A 74 -21.46 -3.59 -5.60
C GLY A 74 -22.95 -3.48 -5.22
N ARG A 75 -23.51 -2.27 -5.32
CA ARG A 75 -24.94 -2.04 -5.05
C ARG A 75 -25.84 -2.69 -6.11
N HIS A 76 -25.45 -2.56 -7.38
CA HIS A 76 -26.25 -3.03 -8.50
C HIS A 76 -25.77 -4.36 -9.07
N TYR A 77 -24.46 -4.53 -9.19
CA TYR A 77 -23.83 -5.74 -9.69
C TYR A 77 -22.51 -5.97 -8.96
N ASN A 78 -22.04 -7.20 -8.97
CA ASN A 78 -20.71 -7.52 -8.47
C ASN A 78 -19.66 -7.11 -9.50
N ARG A 79 -18.55 -6.56 -9.03
CA ARG A 79 -17.38 -6.23 -9.86
C ARG A 79 -16.31 -7.31 -9.71
N VAL A 80 -15.69 -7.70 -10.82
CA VAL A 80 -14.52 -8.58 -10.80
C VAL A 80 -13.30 -7.70 -10.55
N ALA A 81 -12.53 -7.96 -9.50
CA ALA A 81 -11.29 -7.25 -9.24
C ALA A 81 -10.23 -7.65 -10.28
N CYS A 82 -9.87 -6.73 -11.16
CA CYS A 82 -8.86 -6.93 -12.21
C CYS A 82 -7.61 -6.06 -12.01
N TYR A 83 -7.52 -5.35 -10.89
CA TYR A 83 -6.37 -4.51 -10.57
C TYR A 83 -5.14 -5.37 -10.23
N ASP A 84 -3.96 -4.90 -10.63
CA ASP A 84 -2.67 -5.55 -10.34
C ASP A 84 -1.82 -4.77 -9.33
N THR A 85 -2.22 -3.52 -9.07
CA THR A 85 -1.52 -2.58 -8.21
C THR A 85 -2.52 -1.84 -7.33
N VAL A 86 -2.23 -1.77 -6.04
CA VAL A 86 -3.06 -1.07 -5.06
C VAL A 86 -2.25 0.03 -4.38
N TYR A 87 -2.81 1.24 -4.34
CA TYR A 87 -2.33 2.34 -3.50
C TYR A 87 -3.28 2.52 -2.34
N ILE A 88 -2.73 2.46 -1.12
CA ILE A 88 -3.43 2.83 0.10
C ILE A 88 -2.81 4.14 0.56
N VAL A 89 -3.59 5.21 0.53
CA VAL A 89 -3.15 6.54 0.94
C VAL A 89 -3.87 6.97 2.21
N SER A 90 -3.10 7.41 3.19
CA SER A 90 -3.64 7.86 4.47
C SER A 90 -2.92 9.09 5.01
N ASN A 91 -3.52 9.73 6.00
CA ASN A 91 -2.81 10.67 6.88
C ASN A 91 -2.25 9.97 8.13
N LEU A 92 -2.66 8.72 8.38
CA LEU A 92 -2.16 7.90 9.47
C LEU A 92 -1.00 7.05 8.98
N SER A 93 0.00 6.85 9.83
CA SER A 93 1.03 5.85 9.60
C SER A 93 0.43 4.45 9.57
N LEU A 94 1.16 3.50 8.99
CA LEU A 94 0.71 2.11 8.92
C LEU A 94 0.43 1.55 10.34
N GLN A 95 1.21 1.92 11.34
CA GLN A 95 1.13 1.39 12.71
C GLN A 95 -0.04 1.98 13.50
N GLU A 96 -0.56 3.12 13.06
CA GLU A 96 -1.79 3.70 13.61
C GLU A 96 -3.06 3.04 13.03
N GLN A 97 -2.93 2.21 11.99
CA GLN A 97 -4.05 1.46 11.43
C GLN A 97 -4.32 0.19 12.25
N TYR A 98 -5.60 -0.14 12.44
CA TYR A 98 -6.03 -1.40 13.05
C TYR A 98 -5.36 -1.72 14.41
N THR A 99 -5.15 -0.73 15.27
CA THR A 99 -4.48 -0.90 16.58
C THR A 99 -5.06 -2.03 17.43
N ASN A 100 -6.39 -2.19 17.44
CA ASN A 100 -7.07 -3.29 18.13
C ASN A 100 -6.70 -4.67 17.55
N ILE A 101 -6.57 -4.80 16.23
CA ILE A 101 -6.19 -6.06 15.56
C ILE A 101 -4.72 -6.37 15.84
N GLN A 102 -3.85 -5.36 15.90
CA GLN A 102 -2.44 -5.56 16.26
C GLN A 102 -2.30 -6.22 17.64
N GLN A 103 -3.14 -5.83 18.59
CA GLN A 103 -3.13 -6.36 19.96
C GLN A 103 -3.81 -7.73 20.05
N ASN A 104 -5.02 -7.85 19.50
CA ASN A 104 -5.86 -9.04 19.69
C ASN A 104 -5.53 -10.17 18.70
N GLU A 105 -5.09 -9.82 17.48
CA GLU A 105 -4.89 -10.74 16.37
C GLU A 105 -3.58 -10.47 15.59
N PRO A 106 -2.41 -10.63 16.22
CA PRO A 106 -1.12 -10.29 15.60
C PRO A 106 -0.83 -11.09 14.32
N LYS A 107 -1.40 -12.29 14.18
CA LYS A 107 -1.30 -13.10 12.95
C LYS A 107 -2.01 -12.45 11.77
N THR A 108 -3.20 -11.90 12.00
CA THR A 108 -4.02 -11.18 11.01
C THR A 108 -3.30 -9.89 10.60
N TRP A 109 -2.77 -9.14 11.57
CA TRP A 109 -1.93 -7.96 11.31
C TRP A 109 -0.70 -8.30 10.45
N GLY A 110 0.03 -9.36 10.82
CA GLY A 110 1.18 -9.83 10.04
C GLY A 110 0.80 -10.20 8.60
N ALA A 111 -0.39 -10.77 8.37
CA ALA A 111 -0.89 -11.09 7.04
C ALA A 111 -1.12 -9.84 6.18
N PHE A 112 -1.58 -8.75 6.78
CA PHE A 112 -1.74 -7.47 6.11
C PHE A 112 -0.39 -6.85 5.76
N CYS A 113 0.54 -6.78 6.73
CA CYS A 113 1.88 -6.25 6.51
C CYS A 113 2.70 -7.02 5.45
N ARG A 114 2.47 -8.33 5.30
CA ARG A 114 3.11 -9.15 4.25
C ARG A 114 2.64 -8.79 2.83
N ARG A 115 1.36 -8.40 2.67
CA ARG A 115 0.78 -8.04 1.37
C ARG A 115 1.21 -6.65 0.91
N ILE A 116 1.48 -5.74 1.86
CA ILE A 116 2.05 -4.42 1.54
C ILE A 116 3.45 -4.63 0.97
N THR A 117 3.73 -4.15 -0.25
CA THR A 117 5.05 -4.25 -0.88
C THR A 117 6.02 -3.22 -0.29
N ALA A 118 5.62 -1.96 -0.24
CA ALA A 118 6.43 -0.88 0.30
C ALA A 118 5.57 0.17 1.00
N VAL A 119 6.16 0.85 1.98
CA VAL A 119 5.53 1.93 2.75
C VAL A 119 6.34 3.19 2.53
N TYR A 120 5.69 4.32 2.27
CA TYR A 120 6.34 5.62 2.09
C TYR A 120 5.79 6.64 3.07
N ASN A 121 6.69 7.38 3.71
CA ASN A 121 6.34 8.56 4.50
C ASN A 121 6.63 9.82 3.68
N PHE A 122 5.60 10.44 3.12
CA PHE A 122 5.74 11.63 2.27
C PHE A 122 6.10 12.90 3.03
N ASP A 123 6.03 12.90 4.36
CA ASP A 123 6.58 13.98 5.18
C ASP A 123 8.12 13.93 5.22
N GLU A 124 8.72 12.75 5.04
CA GLU A 124 10.17 12.54 5.09
C GLU A 124 10.78 12.36 3.69
N SER A 125 10.26 11.42 2.89
CA SER A 125 10.76 11.12 1.56
C SER A 125 9.68 10.50 0.66
N LYS A 126 9.68 10.92 -0.61
CA LYS A 126 8.80 10.36 -1.65
C LYS A 126 9.43 9.21 -2.42
N GLU A 127 10.74 9.00 -2.25
CA GLU A 127 11.52 8.06 -3.04
C GLU A 127 11.97 6.86 -2.22
N ILE A 128 12.28 7.07 -0.94
CA ILE A 128 12.83 6.05 -0.07
C ILE A 128 11.70 5.46 0.78
N PRO A 129 11.47 4.13 0.73
CA PRO A 129 10.47 3.52 1.57
C PRO A 129 10.91 3.50 3.04
N VAL A 130 9.95 3.54 3.94
CA VAL A 130 10.15 3.32 5.38
C VAL A 130 10.04 1.84 5.73
N ASN A 131 10.62 1.46 6.86
CA ASN A 131 10.44 0.15 7.44
C ASN A 131 9.03 0.01 8.02
N LYS A 132 8.34 -1.08 7.69
CA LYS A 132 6.95 -1.34 8.09
C LYS A 132 6.72 -1.47 9.60
N VAL A 133 7.77 -1.74 10.37
CA VAL A 133 7.70 -1.94 11.83
C VAL A 133 8.16 -0.69 12.55
N THR A 134 9.33 -0.16 12.18
CA THR A 134 9.93 0.97 12.89
C THR A 134 9.48 2.34 12.39
N GLY A 135 8.88 2.43 11.19
CA GLY A 135 8.48 3.68 10.55
C GLY A 135 9.65 4.54 10.07
N LYS A 136 10.90 4.15 10.32
CA LYS A 136 12.10 4.87 9.90
C LYS A 136 12.43 4.60 8.44
N LEU A 137 13.02 5.58 7.74
CA LEU A 137 13.56 5.39 6.39
C LEU A 137 14.48 4.18 6.33
N GLN A 138 14.32 3.36 5.30
CA GLN A 138 15.24 2.26 5.03
C GLN A 138 16.58 2.85 4.59
N THR A 139 17.65 2.53 5.30
CA THR A 139 19.01 2.84 4.86
C THR A 139 19.31 2.00 3.63
N LYS A 140 19.75 2.64 2.53
CA LYS A 140 20.37 1.89 1.43
C LYS A 140 21.57 1.13 2.01
N PRO A 141 21.71 -0.19 1.80
CA PRO A 141 22.91 -0.88 2.24
C PRO A 141 24.10 -0.26 1.52
N THR A 142 25.02 0.34 2.28
CA THR A 142 26.31 0.77 1.76
C THR A 142 27.08 -0.48 1.37
N LEU A 143 27.23 -0.76 0.08
CA LEU A 143 28.14 -1.78 -0.41
C LEU A 143 29.56 -1.26 -0.11
N ILE A 144 30.24 -1.88 0.86
CA ILE A 144 31.66 -1.65 1.08
C ILE A 144 32.38 -2.50 0.02
N PRO A 145 33.15 -1.91 -0.91
CA PRO A 145 34.00 -2.70 -1.80
C PRO A 145 35.00 -3.45 -0.92
N ILE A 146 35.08 -4.76 -1.12
CA ILE A 146 36.15 -5.56 -0.53
C ILE A 146 37.36 -5.28 -1.42
N ASP A 147 38.29 -4.45 -0.95
CA ASP A 147 39.59 -4.34 -1.59
C ASP A 147 40.27 -5.71 -1.47
N ASP A 148 40.43 -6.36 -2.63
CA ASP A 148 41.15 -7.63 -2.77
C ASP A 148 42.66 -7.35 -2.68
N ASP A 149 43.11 -6.90 -1.51
CA ASP A 149 44.53 -6.75 -1.17
C ASP A 149 45.12 -8.11 -0.77
N SER A 150 44.84 -9.15 -1.55
CA SER A 150 45.62 -10.37 -1.54
C SER A 150 46.71 -10.26 -2.60
N GLU A 151 47.79 -9.55 -2.27
CA GLU A 151 49.08 -9.83 -2.92
C GLU A 151 49.38 -11.32 -2.69
N LEU A 152 49.11 -12.12 -3.73
CA LEU A 152 49.46 -13.54 -3.77
C LEU A 152 50.98 -13.66 -3.56
N PRO A 153 51.44 -14.31 -2.48
CA PRO A 153 52.85 -14.59 -2.34
C PRO A 153 53.20 -15.76 -3.26
N PHE A 154 53.78 -15.42 -4.41
CA PHE A 154 54.50 -16.25 -5.39
C PHE A 154 53.70 -17.25 -6.24
#